data_AF-A0A391PM26-F1
#
_entry.id   AF-A0A391PM26-F1
#
_cell.length_a   1.000
_cell.length_b   1.000
_cell.length_c   1.000
_cell.angle_alpha   90.00
_cell.angle_beta   90.00
_cell.angle_gamma   90.00
#
_symmetry.space_group_name_H-M   'P 1'
#
loop_
_entity.id
_entity.type
_entity.pdbx_description
1 polymer ?
#
loop_
_entity_poly.entity_id
_entity_poly.type
_entity_poly.pdbx_seq_one_letter_code
_entity_poly.pdbx_strand_id
1 'polypeptide(L)'
;MMRVKLWGGGPTLALADYWQQSALLPDDPPGTQAFGYLFSDDATGTVTTRPYPAKYAMPLNKDQMIDGILEADAVVAGQAGLIEVDVERTSSGVPFVYSLMKIKQESGGVQYNLTLHLHAEHVQQVQGFFIEGHTTGMRDAAVYEIARQNDWLQQPTADDPMGGWARDPYTGLKTGFVMNMSELPDFDDQFPAHPLSMAREVVTAVRES
;
A
#
# COMPACT_ATOMS: atom_id res chain seq x y z
N MET A 1 -9.75 -2.54 20.05
CA MET A 1 -8.64 -2.06 19.22
C MET A 1 -7.40 -2.92 19.49
N MET A 2 -6.77 -3.48 18.47
CA MET A 2 -5.49 -4.20 18.58
C MET A 2 -4.34 -3.20 18.72
N ARG A 3 -3.32 -3.52 19.52
CA ARG A 3 -2.15 -2.66 19.71
C ARG A 3 -0.87 -3.43 19.40
N VAL A 4 -0.06 -2.89 18.49
CA VAL A 4 1.22 -3.49 18.08
C VAL A 4 2.35 -2.52 18.40
N LYS A 5 3.28 -2.91 19.26
CA LYS A 5 4.49 -2.13 19.53
C LYS A 5 5.49 -2.41 18.42
N LEU A 6 5.96 -1.39 17.71
CA LEU A 6 6.91 -1.61 16.62
C LEU A 6 8.28 -2.07 17.12
N TRP A 7 8.72 -1.58 18.27
CA TRP A 7 9.91 -2.05 19.01
C TRP A 7 9.81 -1.66 20.50
N GLY A 8 10.78 -2.10 21.30
CA GLY A 8 10.85 -1.75 22.73
C GLY A 8 11.01 -0.25 22.95
N GLY A 9 10.00 0.40 23.54
CA GLY A 9 9.99 1.86 23.77
C GLY A 9 9.63 2.71 22.54
N GLY A 10 9.29 2.06 21.41
CA GLY A 10 8.90 2.72 20.17
C GLY A 10 7.40 3.05 20.07
N PRO A 11 6.99 3.60 18.92
CA PRO A 11 5.59 3.86 18.60
C PRO A 11 4.73 2.59 18.69
N THR A 12 3.47 2.79 19.04
CA THR A 12 2.48 1.70 19.13
C THR A 12 1.39 1.93 18.10
N LEU A 13 1.30 1.03 17.13
CA LEU A 13 0.20 1.03 16.17
C LEU A 13 -1.08 0.65 16.88
N ALA A 14 -2.15 1.37 16.54
CA ALA A 14 -3.47 1.13 17.05
C ALA A 14 -4.35 0.75 15.84
N LEU A 15 -4.68 -0.53 15.75
CA LEU A 15 -5.38 -1.13 14.61
C LEU A 15 -6.78 -1.59 15.04
N ALA A 16 -7.69 -1.72 14.07
CA ALA A 16 -9.03 -2.24 14.35
C ALA A 16 -9.02 -3.69 14.87
N ASP A 17 -10.13 -4.14 15.46
CA ASP A 17 -10.22 -5.43 16.16
C ASP A 17 -10.25 -6.67 15.25
N TYR A 18 -10.45 -6.49 13.95
CA TYR A 18 -10.34 -7.60 12.99
C TYR A 18 -8.89 -7.98 12.69
N TRP A 19 -7.93 -7.11 13.02
CA TRP A 19 -6.52 -7.47 12.97
C TRP A 19 -6.21 -8.46 14.08
N GLN A 20 -5.48 -9.51 13.73
CA GLN A 20 -5.09 -10.56 14.65
C GLN A 20 -3.59 -10.75 14.59
N GLN A 21 -2.97 -10.97 15.74
CA GLN A 21 -1.56 -11.33 15.80
C GLN A 21 -1.37 -12.75 15.29
N SER A 22 -0.43 -12.93 14.38
CA SER A 22 -0.12 -14.23 13.79
C SER A 22 1.10 -14.85 14.47
N ALA A 23 1.16 -16.18 14.45
CA ALA A 23 2.36 -16.89 14.86
C ALA A 23 3.50 -16.61 13.86
N LEU A 24 4.72 -16.46 14.37
CA LEU A 24 5.91 -16.35 13.53
C LEU A 24 6.26 -17.73 12.95
N LEU A 25 6.82 -17.72 11.75
CA LEU A 25 7.43 -18.90 11.17
C LEU A 25 8.82 -19.15 11.81
N PRO A 26 9.30 -20.41 11.85
CA PRO A 26 10.60 -20.73 12.44
C PRO A 26 11.78 -19.97 11.79
N ASP A 27 11.64 -19.61 10.52
CA ASP A 27 12.66 -18.93 9.73
C ASP A 27 12.53 -17.39 9.76
N ASP A 28 11.55 -16.85 10.50
CA ASP A 28 11.38 -15.41 10.60
C ASP A 28 12.57 -14.77 11.33
N PRO A 29 13.12 -13.65 10.82
CA PRO A 29 14.24 -12.98 11.47
C PRO A 29 13.95 -12.59 12.92
N PRO A 30 14.95 -12.57 13.82
CA PRO A 30 14.77 -12.12 15.19
C PRO A 30 14.16 -10.71 15.27
N GLY A 31 13.19 -10.53 16.17
CA GLY A 31 12.46 -9.26 16.34
C GLY A 31 11.33 -9.04 15.32
N THR A 32 11.03 -10.04 14.49
CA THR A 32 9.85 -9.99 13.62
C THR A 32 8.57 -10.08 14.44
N GLN A 33 7.57 -9.30 14.06
CA GLN A 33 6.19 -9.42 14.52
C GLN A 33 5.30 -9.52 13.29
N ALA A 34 4.32 -10.42 13.31
CA ALA A 34 3.37 -10.60 12.23
C ALA A 34 1.93 -10.40 12.75
N PHE A 35 1.12 -9.72 11.97
CA PHE A 35 -0.30 -9.55 12.21
C PHE A 35 -1.05 -9.45 10.88
N GLY A 36 -2.32 -9.83 10.87
CA GLY A 36 -3.08 -9.88 9.64
C GLY A 36 -4.57 -10.07 9.88
N TYR A 37 -5.29 -10.19 8.77
CA TYR A 37 -6.69 -10.55 8.76
C TYR A 37 -6.96 -11.48 7.57
N LEU A 38 -8.04 -12.25 7.69
CA LEU A 38 -8.65 -13.03 6.62
C LEU A 38 -10.15 -12.81 6.73
N PHE A 39 -10.74 -12.15 5.73
CA PHE A 39 -12.17 -11.96 5.66
C PHE A 39 -12.87 -13.14 4.99
N SER A 40 -14.20 -13.21 5.15
CA SER A 40 -15.02 -14.32 4.66
C SER A 40 -15.08 -14.45 3.15
N ASP A 41 -14.73 -13.40 2.42
CA ASP A 41 -14.61 -13.37 0.96
C ASP A 41 -13.18 -13.71 0.48
N ASP A 42 -12.32 -14.15 1.39
CA ASP A 42 -10.90 -14.46 1.21
C ASP A 42 -10.01 -13.25 0.89
N ALA A 43 -10.51 -12.03 1.12
CA ALA A 43 -9.64 -10.86 1.16
C ALA A 43 -8.69 -10.99 2.36
N THR A 44 -7.39 -10.83 2.10
CA THR A 44 -6.35 -11.02 3.12
C THR A 44 -5.43 -9.82 3.20
N GLY A 45 -4.92 -9.60 4.41
CA GLY A 45 -3.84 -8.66 4.67
C GLY A 45 -2.88 -9.29 5.65
N THR A 46 -1.59 -9.32 5.32
CA THR A 46 -0.53 -9.73 6.24
C THR A 46 0.49 -8.63 6.33
N VAL A 47 0.80 -8.21 7.55
CA VAL A 47 1.80 -7.20 7.85
C VAL A 47 2.85 -7.81 8.76
N THR A 48 4.11 -7.56 8.42
CA THR A 48 5.26 -7.93 9.23
C THR A 48 6.01 -6.66 9.63
N THR A 49 6.55 -6.64 10.83
CA THR A 49 7.45 -5.58 11.29
C THR A 49 8.72 -6.18 11.81
N ARG A 50 9.87 -5.60 11.48
CA ARG A 50 11.17 -6.07 11.96
C ARG A 50 12.24 -4.97 11.93
N PRO A 51 13.30 -5.09 12.75
CA PRO A 51 14.50 -4.27 12.55
C PRO A 51 15.06 -4.44 11.14
N TYR A 52 15.52 -3.35 10.54
CA TYR A 52 16.01 -3.35 9.17
C TYR A 52 17.39 -2.67 9.06
N PRO A 53 18.33 -3.19 8.25
CA PRO A 53 19.65 -2.58 8.12
C PRO A 53 19.56 -1.19 7.45
N ALA A 54 20.04 -0.16 8.14
CA ALA A 54 19.96 1.23 7.66
C ALA A 54 20.58 1.45 6.27
N LYS A 55 21.61 0.70 5.90
CA LYS A 55 22.25 0.77 4.57
C LYS A 55 21.35 0.36 3.40
N TYR A 56 20.26 -0.37 3.66
CA TYR A 56 19.28 -0.80 2.66
C TYR A 56 17.96 -0.05 2.80
N ALA A 57 17.85 0.84 3.79
CA ALA A 57 16.62 1.57 4.05
C ALA A 57 16.33 2.55 2.91
N MET A 58 15.07 2.60 2.50
CA MET A 58 14.48 3.67 1.68
C MET A 58 14.94 5.05 2.19
N PRO A 59 15.40 5.95 1.30
CA PRO A 59 15.79 7.29 1.68
C PRO A 59 14.60 8.11 2.19
N LEU A 60 14.84 8.99 3.16
CA LEU A 60 13.87 10.01 3.59
C LEU A 60 13.80 11.18 2.59
N ASN A 61 13.65 10.86 1.31
CA ASN A 61 13.49 11.80 0.21
C ASN A 61 12.50 11.22 -0.79
N LYS A 62 11.36 11.90 -0.96
CA LYS A 62 10.25 11.44 -1.79
C LYS A 62 10.63 11.33 -3.26
N ASP A 63 11.33 12.31 -3.80
CA ASP A 63 11.74 12.33 -5.21
C ASP A 63 12.73 11.18 -5.50
N GLN A 64 13.75 11.02 -4.65
CA GLN A 64 14.71 9.92 -4.77
C GLN A 64 14.04 8.53 -4.68
N MET A 65 13.00 8.40 -3.86
CA MET A 65 12.20 7.19 -3.76
C MET A 65 11.42 6.93 -5.05
N ILE A 66 10.74 7.95 -5.57
CA ILE A 66 9.95 7.85 -6.80
C ILE A 66 10.88 7.44 -7.96
N ASP A 67 12.00 8.14 -8.15
CA ASP A 67 12.96 7.85 -9.21
C ASP A 67 13.47 6.41 -9.12
N GLY A 68 13.86 5.96 -7.92
CA GLY A 68 14.36 4.60 -7.72
C GLY A 68 13.32 3.50 -7.96
N ILE A 69 12.04 3.75 -7.64
CA ILE A 69 10.96 2.78 -7.89
C ILE A 69 10.57 2.76 -9.37
N LEU A 70 10.56 3.90 -10.05
CA LEU A 70 10.23 3.98 -11.48
C LEU A 70 11.25 3.21 -12.34
N GLU A 71 12.50 3.12 -11.90
CA GLU A 71 13.56 2.31 -12.54
C GLU A 71 13.49 0.82 -12.21
N ALA A 72 12.66 0.39 -11.26
CA ALA A 72 12.60 -1.02 -10.86
C ALA A 72 12.08 -1.91 -12.00
N ASP A 73 12.72 -3.06 -12.22
CA ASP A 73 12.40 -4.00 -13.31
C ASP A 73 10.91 -4.34 -13.39
N ALA A 74 10.23 -4.52 -12.25
CA ALA A 74 8.80 -4.82 -12.21
C ALA A 74 7.92 -3.69 -12.74
N VAL A 75 8.30 -2.43 -12.50
CA VAL A 75 7.58 -1.24 -13.00
C VAL A 75 7.86 -1.09 -14.49
N VAL A 76 9.14 -1.18 -14.90
CA VAL A 76 9.56 -1.10 -16.30
C VAL A 76 8.91 -2.20 -17.15
N ALA A 77 8.77 -3.42 -16.61
CA ALA A 77 8.10 -4.54 -17.26
C ALA A 77 6.57 -4.48 -17.20
N GLY A 78 5.98 -3.44 -16.59
CA GLY A 78 4.53 -3.27 -16.45
C GLY A 78 3.86 -4.36 -15.60
N GLN A 79 4.59 -4.96 -14.66
CA GLN A 79 4.09 -5.92 -13.67
C GLN A 79 3.70 -5.26 -12.35
N ALA A 80 4.18 -4.04 -12.10
CA ALA A 80 3.83 -3.24 -10.95
C ALA A 80 3.52 -1.79 -11.34
N GLY A 81 2.72 -1.12 -10.53
CA GLY A 81 2.40 0.31 -10.65
C GLY A 81 2.50 1.00 -9.30
N LEU A 82 2.96 2.25 -9.28
CA LEU A 82 2.98 3.06 -8.07
C LEU A 82 1.57 3.58 -7.80
N ILE A 83 1.16 3.56 -6.52
CA ILE A 83 -0.09 4.19 -6.05
C ILE A 83 0.26 5.39 -5.18
N GLU A 84 1.16 5.21 -4.23
CA GLU A 84 1.44 6.22 -3.21
C GLU A 84 2.88 6.10 -2.71
N VAL A 85 3.52 7.23 -2.48
CA VAL A 85 4.88 7.35 -1.93
C VAL A 85 4.87 8.64 -1.15
N ASP A 86 5.25 8.57 0.12
CA ASP A 86 5.44 9.78 0.91
C ASP A 86 6.52 9.64 1.97
N VAL A 87 6.99 10.81 2.43
CA VAL A 87 7.92 10.97 3.53
C VAL A 87 7.26 11.85 4.57
N GLU A 88 7.02 11.29 5.74
CA GLU A 88 6.23 11.90 6.79
C GLU A 88 6.90 11.74 8.16
N ARG A 89 6.21 12.18 9.21
CA ARG A 89 6.57 11.94 10.60
C ARG A 89 5.37 11.38 11.35
N THR A 90 5.64 10.44 12.25
CA THR A 90 4.64 9.99 13.21
C THR A 90 4.25 11.14 14.15
N SER A 91 3.16 10.99 14.88
CA SER A 91 2.71 11.97 15.90
C SER A 91 3.73 12.12 17.03
N SER A 92 4.48 11.07 17.32
CA SER A 92 5.66 11.08 18.21
C SER A 92 6.92 11.70 17.59
N GLY A 93 6.88 12.11 16.33
CA GLY A 93 7.96 12.84 15.64
C GLY A 93 8.98 11.96 14.91
N VAL A 94 8.77 10.64 14.84
CA VAL A 94 9.68 9.71 14.15
C VAL A 94 9.49 9.83 12.64
N PRO A 95 10.54 10.17 11.87
CA PRO A 95 10.42 10.24 10.41
C PRO A 95 10.21 8.85 9.83
N PHE A 96 9.31 8.75 8.86
CA PHE A 96 9.09 7.52 8.11
C PHE A 96 8.87 7.81 6.63
N VAL A 97 9.19 6.81 5.82
CA VAL A 97 8.97 6.82 4.37
C VAL A 97 8.22 5.56 4.00
N TYR A 98 7.29 5.66 3.06
CA TYR A 98 6.56 4.49 2.57
C TYR A 98 6.35 4.53 1.07
N SER A 99 6.15 3.34 0.51
CA SER A 99 5.64 3.12 -0.84
C SER A 99 4.48 2.14 -0.79
N LEU A 100 3.44 2.45 -1.54
CA LEU A 100 2.28 1.63 -1.79
C LEU A 100 2.20 1.38 -3.29
N MET A 101 2.24 0.10 -3.67
CA MET A 101 2.28 -0.32 -5.06
C MET A 101 1.23 -1.38 -5.33
N LYS A 102 0.72 -1.44 -6.56
CA LYS A 102 -0.05 -2.57 -7.08
C LYS A 102 0.86 -3.50 -7.86
N ILE A 103 0.66 -4.81 -7.70
CA ILE A 103 1.38 -5.84 -8.43
C ILE A 103 0.37 -6.81 -9.04
N LYS A 104 0.60 -7.19 -10.31
CA LYS A 104 -0.18 -8.22 -10.97
C LYS A 104 0.07 -9.57 -10.32
N GLN A 105 -1.01 -10.29 -10.02
CA GLN A 105 -0.94 -11.68 -9.57
C GLN A 105 -1.03 -12.63 -10.76
N GLU A 106 -0.27 -13.73 -10.74
CA GLU A 106 -0.30 -14.75 -11.82
C GLU A 106 -1.69 -15.40 -11.96
N SER A 107 -2.39 -15.60 -10.83
CA SER A 107 -3.73 -16.16 -10.76
C SER A 107 -4.84 -15.22 -11.26
N GLY A 108 -4.49 -13.99 -11.65
CA GLY A 108 -5.44 -12.89 -11.84
C GLY A 108 -5.68 -12.10 -10.55
N GLY A 109 -6.02 -10.82 -10.71
CA GLY A 109 -6.22 -9.88 -9.61
C GLY A 109 -5.00 -9.00 -9.31
N VAL A 110 -5.13 -8.21 -8.25
CA VAL A 110 -4.12 -7.24 -7.80
C VAL A 110 -3.75 -7.52 -6.36
N GLN A 111 -2.46 -7.48 -6.07
CA GLN A 111 -1.94 -7.40 -4.70
C GLN A 111 -1.38 -6.01 -4.47
N TYR A 112 -1.76 -5.42 -3.35
CA TYR A 112 -1.21 -4.16 -2.88
C TYR A 112 -0.06 -4.44 -1.91
N ASN A 113 1.10 -3.87 -2.19
CA ASN A 113 2.29 -4.00 -1.37
C ASN A 113 2.56 -2.67 -0.67
N LEU A 114 2.58 -2.69 0.65
CA LEU A 114 3.05 -1.59 1.49
C LEU A 114 4.47 -1.89 1.94
N THR A 115 5.42 -1.02 1.63
CA THR A 115 6.75 -1.03 2.24
C THR A 115 6.91 0.28 2.98
N LEU A 116 7.25 0.25 4.27
CA LEU A 116 7.41 1.43 5.10
C LEU A 116 8.65 1.27 5.99
N HIS A 117 9.47 2.31 6.07
CA HIS A 117 10.61 2.38 6.99
C HIS A 117 10.45 3.55 7.96
N LEU A 118 10.52 3.27 9.26
CA LEU A 118 10.65 4.28 10.30
C LEU A 118 12.13 4.46 10.64
N HIS A 119 12.59 5.70 10.69
CA HIS A 119 13.98 6.08 10.95
C HIS A 119 14.11 6.68 12.36
N ALA A 120 14.22 5.82 13.37
CA ALA A 120 14.53 6.20 14.74
C ALA A 120 16.04 5.98 15.03
N GLU A 121 16.39 5.60 16.26
CA GLU A 121 17.77 5.14 16.58
C GLU A 121 18.20 3.94 15.73
N HIS A 122 17.24 3.11 15.33
CA HIS A 122 17.37 2.08 14.32
C HIS A 122 16.28 2.23 13.26
N VAL A 123 16.48 1.60 12.10
CA VAL A 123 15.43 1.52 11.08
C VAL A 123 14.52 0.35 11.42
N GLN A 124 13.22 0.59 11.44
CA GLN A 124 12.19 -0.44 11.54
C GLN A 124 11.45 -0.54 10.22
N GLN A 125 11.37 -1.74 9.64
CA GLN A 125 10.54 -2.00 8.47
C GLN A 125 9.15 -2.46 8.91
N VAL A 126 8.13 -1.94 8.24
CA VAL A 126 6.76 -2.45 8.20
C VAL A 126 6.48 -2.85 6.75
N GLN A 127 6.20 -4.12 6.52
CA GLN A 127 5.90 -4.67 5.20
C GLN A 127 4.52 -5.29 5.21
N GLY A 128 3.63 -4.83 4.35
CA GLY A 128 2.29 -5.36 4.18
C GLY A 128 2.06 -5.93 2.79
N PHE A 129 1.32 -7.04 2.73
CA PHE A 129 0.80 -7.66 1.52
C PHE A 129 -0.70 -7.80 1.66
N PHE A 130 -1.45 -7.21 0.73
CA PHE A 130 -2.90 -7.15 0.78
C PHE A 130 -3.48 -7.64 -0.54
N ILE A 131 -4.30 -8.68 -0.49
CA ILE A 131 -4.78 -9.40 -1.67
C ILE A 131 -6.31 -9.35 -1.68
N GLU A 132 -6.87 -9.03 -2.85
CA GLU A 132 -8.32 -9.12 -3.06
C GLU A 132 -8.78 -10.57 -2.97
N GLY A 133 -9.95 -10.77 -2.37
CA GLY A 133 -10.55 -12.09 -2.24
C GLY A 133 -11.10 -12.64 -3.56
N HIS A 134 -11.99 -13.62 -3.46
CA HIS A 134 -12.55 -14.31 -4.63
C HIS A 134 -13.28 -13.41 -5.62
N THR A 135 -13.86 -12.29 -5.15
CA THR A 135 -14.53 -11.32 -6.02
C THR A 135 -13.64 -10.09 -6.22
N THR A 136 -12.82 -10.12 -7.25
CA THR A 136 -11.91 -9.02 -7.58
C THR A 136 -12.58 -7.95 -8.44
N GLY A 137 -12.09 -6.71 -8.38
CA GLY A 137 -12.53 -5.62 -9.26
C GLY A 137 -13.90 -5.01 -8.94
N MET A 138 -14.53 -5.37 -7.81
CA MET A 138 -15.79 -4.75 -7.37
C MET A 138 -15.63 -3.26 -7.10
N ARG A 139 -14.52 -2.86 -6.46
CA ARG A 139 -14.17 -1.45 -6.24
C ARG A 139 -13.99 -0.73 -7.56
N ASP A 140 -13.21 -1.31 -8.48
CA ASP A 140 -12.99 -0.76 -9.82
C ASP A 140 -14.31 -0.55 -10.57
N ALA A 141 -15.17 -1.56 -10.63
CA ALA A 141 -16.44 -1.49 -11.36
C ALA A 141 -17.38 -0.42 -10.77
N ALA A 142 -17.49 -0.35 -9.45
CA ALA A 142 -18.33 0.63 -8.78
C ALA A 142 -17.81 2.06 -8.97
N VAL A 143 -16.51 2.29 -8.79
CA VAL A 143 -15.91 3.61 -9.00
C VAL A 143 -15.95 4.03 -10.47
N TYR A 144 -15.78 3.09 -11.40
CA TYR A 144 -15.91 3.37 -12.82
C TYR A 144 -17.32 3.88 -13.16
N GLU A 145 -18.36 3.25 -12.61
CA GLU A 145 -19.74 3.69 -12.81
C GLU A 145 -20.00 5.07 -12.18
N ILE A 146 -19.45 5.34 -10.98
CA ILE A 146 -19.50 6.68 -10.38
C ILE A 146 -18.83 7.71 -11.29
N ALA A 147 -17.63 7.43 -11.78
CA ALA A 147 -16.87 8.33 -12.66
C ALA A 147 -17.62 8.60 -13.98
N ARG A 148 -18.28 7.57 -14.53
CA ARG A 148 -19.11 7.67 -15.73
C ARG A 148 -20.35 8.52 -15.50
N GLN A 149 -21.04 8.36 -14.37
CA GLN A 149 -22.26 9.12 -14.04
C GLN A 149 -21.99 10.60 -13.74
N ASN A 150 -20.78 10.94 -13.31
CA ASN A 150 -20.38 12.30 -12.96
C ASN A 150 -19.55 12.99 -14.05
N ASP A 151 -19.47 12.41 -15.26
CA ASP A 151 -18.70 12.95 -16.39
C ASP A 151 -17.20 13.19 -16.08
N TRP A 152 -16.61 12.36 -15.21
CA TRP A 152 -15.18 12.42 -14.87
C TRP A 152 -14.30 11.73 -15.91
N LEU A 153 -14.90 10.86 -16.73
CA LEU A 153 -14.24 10.16 -17.82
C LEU A 153 -14.36 10.95 -19.12
N GLN A 154 -13.27 10.98 -19.88
CA GLN A 154 -13.18 11.61 -21.19
C GLN A 154 -13.32 10.56 -22.30
N GLN A 155 -13.54 11.03 -23.54
CA GLN A 155 -13.45 10.12 -24.68
C GLN A 155 -12.02 9.58 -24.80
N PRO A 156 -11.82 8.25 -24.94
CA PRO A 156 -10.52 7.67 -25.17
C PRO A 156 -9.80 8.29 -26.37
N THR A 157 -8.51 8.55 -26.20
CA THR A 157 -7.62 9.05 -27.25
C THR A 157 -6.41 8.13 -27.38
N ALA A 158 -5.56 8.35 -28.39
CA ALA A 158 -4.33 7.57 -28.55
C ALA A 158 -3.38 7.74 -27.34
N ASP A 159 -3.31 8.93 -26.76
CA ASP A 159 -2.45 9.26 -25.61
C ASP A 159 -3.12 8.95 -24.25
N ASP A 160 -4.44 8.75 -24.25
CA ASP A 160 -5.24 8.43 -23.07
C ASP A 160 -6.30 7.36 -23.44
N PRO A 161 -5.89 6.10 -23.60
CA PRO A 161 -6.78 5.04 -24.07
C PRO A 161 -7.88 4.68 -23.06
N MET A 162 -7.72 5.11 -21.80
CA MET A 162 -8.67 4.85 -20.72
C MET A 162 -9.51 6.08 -20.35
N GLY A 163 -9.41 7.18 -21.12
CA GLY A 163 -10.24 8.36 -20.94
C GLY A 163 -10.11 9.00 -19.55
N GLY A 164 -8.90 9.05 -18.99
CA GLY A 164 -8.65 9.63 -17.68
C GLY A 164 -8.85 8.66 -16.49
N TRP A 165 -9.22 7.40 -16.74
CA TRP A 165 -9.38 6.40 -15.70
C TRP A 165 -8.06 5.96 -15.05
N ALA A 166 -6.98 5.91 -15.82
CA ALA A 166 -5.69 5.38 -15.38
C ALA A 166 -4.57 6.40 -15.62
N ARG A 167 -3.76 6.63 -14.59
CA ARG A 167 -2.65 7.59 -14.61
C ARG A 167 -1.65 7.28 -13.50
N ASP A 168 -0.38 7.23 -13.84
CA ASP A 168 0.71 7.20 -12.85
C ASP A 168 0.72 8.52 -12.05
N PRO A 169 0.70 8.47 -10.71
CA PRO A 169 0.51 9.65 -9.88
C PRO A 169 1.66 10.66 -9.94
N TYR A 170 2.86 10.26 -10.41
CA TYR A 170 4.05 11.10 -10.38
C TYR A 170 4.51 11.54 -11.78
N THR A 171 4.52 10.62 -12.73
CA THR A 171 4.93 10.89 -14.12
C THR A 171 3.77 11.36 -14.98
N GLY A 172 2.54 11.04 -14.58
CA GLY A 172 1.35 11.28 -15.38
C GLY A 172 1.17 10.35 -16.58
N LEU A 173 1.98 9.29 -16.69
CA LEU A 173 1.83 8.26 -17.73
C LEU A 173 0.44 7.62 -17.66
N LYS A 174 -0.24 7.51 -18.80
CA LYS A 174 -1.64 7.04 -18.88
C LYS A 174 -1.79 5.64 -19.48
N THR A 175 -0.66 5.00 -19.77
CA THR A 175 -0.59 3.69 -20.44
C THR A 175 0.16 2.70 -19.56
N GLY A 176 -0.07 1.40 -19.80
CA GLY A 176 0.54 0.34 -19.01
C GLY A 176 -0.24 0.04 -17.71
N PHE A 177 0.43 -0.59 -16.76
CA PHE A 177 -0.16 -1.00 -15.49
C PHE A 177 0.06 0.06 -14.40
N VAL A 178 -0.59 1.19 -14.58
CA VAL A 178 -0.50 2.34 -13.68
C VAL A 178 -1.68 2.38 -12.70
N MET A 179 -1.60 3.28 -11.72
CA MET A 179 -2.71 3.57 -10.83
C MET A 179 -3.97 3.97 -11.61
N ASN A 180 -5.14 3.59 -11.11
CA ASN A 180 -6.44 4.01 -11.62
C ASN A 180 -7.23 4.82 -10.58
N MET A 181 -8.33 5.42 -11.02
CA MET A 181 -9.15 6.29 -10.19
C MET A 181 -9.76 5.60 -8.97
N SER A 182 -10.07 4.30 -9.07
CA SER A 182 -10.61 3.52 -7.94
C SER A 182 -9.65 3.50 -6.75
N GLU A 183 -8.35 3.62 -7.02
CA GLU A 183 -7.27 3.54 -6.05
C GLU A 183 -7.05 4.88 -5.33
N LEU A 184 -7.81 5.93 -5.64
CA LEU A 184 -7.74 7.20 -4.92
C LEU A 184 -8.23 7.04 -3.46
N PRO A 185 -7.65 7.79 -2.49
CA PRO A 185 -8.07 7.75 -1.10
C PRO A 185 -9.54 8.12 -0.86
N ASP A 186 -10.12 8.96 -1.73
CA ASP A 186 -11.51 9.43 -1.62
C ASP A 186 -12.57 8.29 -1.62
N PHE A 187 -12.19 7.09 -2.06
CA PHE A 187 -13.07 5.93 -2.09
C PHE A 187 -12.86 4.98 -0.91
N ASP A 188 -11.86 5.18 -0.05
CA ASP A 188 -11.53 4.21 1.01
C ASP A 188 -12.69 4.02 2.00
N ASP A 189 -13.40 5.09 2.37
CA ASP A 189 -14.57 5.04 3.25
C ASP A 189 -15.75 4.25 2.66
N GLN A 190 -15.87 4.22 1.32
CA GLN A 190 -16.91 3.45 0.63
C GLN A 190 -16.54 1.97 0.52
N PHE A 191 -15.25 1.65 0.61
CA PHE A 191 -14.71 0.30 0.52
C PHE A 191 -13.79 -0.02 1.71
N PRO A 192 -14.29 0.05 2.96
CA PRO A 192 -13.44 -0.06 4.14
C PRO A 192 -12.74 -1.42 4.22
N ALA A 193 -13.42 -2.49 3.78
CA ALA A 193 -12.86 -3.85 3.77
C ALA A 193 -11.87 -4.12 2.62
N HIS A 194 -11.69 -3.18 1.70
CA HIS A 194 -10.86 -3.40 0.52
C HIS A 194 -9.36 -3.45 0.88
N PRO A 195 -8.58 -4.35 0.27
CA PRO A 195 -7.14 -4.48 0.53
C PRO A 195 -6.35 -3.18 0.50
N LEU A 196 -6.64 -2.28 -0.45
CA LEU A 196 -5.98 -0.97 -0.52
C LEU A 196 -6.34 -0.06 0.67
N SER A 197 -7.62 -0.02 1.07
CA SER A 197 -8.08 0.76 2.23
C SER A 197 -7.41 0.26 3.51
N MET A 198 -7.27 -1.06 3.63
CA MET A 198 -6.59 -1.73 4.75
C MET A 198 -5.08 -1.42 4.77
N ALA A 199 -4.44 -1.33 3.61
CA ALA A 199 -3.05 -0.89 3.53
C ALA A 199 -2.89 0.56 4.04
N ARG A 200 -3.82 1.45 3.68
CA ARG A 200 -3.83 2.85 4.16
C ARG A 200 -4.22 2.99 5.61
N GLU A 201 -5.02 2.08 6.17
CA GLU A 201 -5.26 2.00 7.63
C GLU A 201 -3.94 1.81 8.37
N VAL A 202 -3.06 0.92 7.88
CA VAL A 202 -1.74 0.69 8.50
C VAL A 202 -0.85 1.93 8.41
N VAL A 203 -0.83 2.62 7.28
CA VAL A 203 -0.09 3.89 7.13
C VAL A 203 -0.64 4.95 8.10
N THR A 204 -1.96 5.05 8.23
CA THR A 204 -2.61 5.96 9.17
C THR A 204 -2.27 5.62 10.62
N ALA A 205 -2.32 4.35 10.99
CA ALA A 205 -1.94 3.89 12.33
C ALA A 205 -0.45 4.18 12.64
N VAL A 206 0.44 4.12 11.63
CA VAL A 206 1.84 4.55 11.79
C VAL A 206 1.93 6.06 11.98
N ARG A 207 1.25 6.85 11.15
CA ARG A 207 1.21 8.31 11.24
C ARG A 207 0.73 8.79 12.61
N GLU A 208 -0.27 8.12 13.18
CA GLU A 208 -0.85 8.48 14.48
C GLU A 208 -0.03 8.00 15.69
N SER A 209 1.03 7.22 15.48
CA SER A 209 1.80 6.56 16.56
C SER A 209 2.87 7.40 17.26
#